data_AF-A0A7R6V7Q4-F1
#
_entry.id   AF-A0A7R6V7Q4-F1
#
_cell.length_a   1.000
_cell.length_b   1.000
_cell.length_c   1.000
_cell.angle_alpha   90.00
_cell.angle_beta   90.00
_cell.angle_gamma   90.00
#
_symmetry.space_group_name_H-M   'P 1'
#
loop_
_entity.id
_entity.type
_entity.pdbx_description
1 polymer ?
#
loop_
_entity_poly.entity_id
_entity_poly.type
_entity_poly.pdbx_seq_one_letter_code
_entity_poly.pdbx_strand_id
1 'polypeptide(L)'
;MRLKPEEIAAIKEAIHAFDPDAKIYLFGSRTDDTKKGGDIDLLIESTVIDFAHIIKIKTNLFLSLGDRTVDIVLKKDTPFVHHIQKEAIKL
;
A
#
# COMPACT_ATOMS: atom_id res chain seq x y z
N MET A 1 -8.79 -0.43 -11.71
CA MET A 1 -7.76 -0.75 -10.70
C MET A 1 -6.98 -1.97 -11.16
N ARG A 2 -5.64 -1.85 -11.29
CA ARG A 2 -4.76 -2.88 -11.87
C ARG A 2 -4.13 -3.81 -10.81
N LEU A 3 -4.91 -4.21 -9.81
CA LEU A 3 -4.54 -5.18 -8.78
C LEU A 3 -5.41 -6.42 -8.90
N LYS A 4 -4.81 -7.60 -8.88
CA LYS A 4 -5.53 -8.87 -8.80
C LYS A 4 -6.08 -9.06 -7.39
N PRO A 5 -7.20 -9.80 -7.21
CA PRO A 5 -7.74 -10.11 -5.89
C PRO A 5 -6.73 -10.75 -4.94
N GLU A 6 -5.86 -11.62 -5.46
CA GLU A 6 -4.78 -12.28 -4.72
C GLU A 6 -3.75 -11.27 -4.20
N GLU A 7 -3.38 -10.26 -5.01
CA GLU A 7 -2.46 -9.20 -4.61
C GLU A 7 -3.07 -8.34 -3.49
N ILE A 8 -4.38 -8.02 -3.60
CA ILE A 8 -5.11 -7.29 -2.55
C ILE A 8 -5.14 -8.08 -1.25
N ALA A 9 -5.40 -9.39 -1.33
CA ALA A 9 -5.42 -10.27 -0.17
C ALA A 9 -4.06 -10.31 0.52
N ALA A 10 -2.98 -10.52 -0.24
CA ALA A 10 -1.61 -10.52 0.30
C ALA A 10 -1.23 -9.18 0.95
N ILE A 11 -1.61 -8.06 0.33
CA ILE A 11 -1.40 -6.72 0.90
C ILE A 11 -2.12 -6.55 2.23
N LYS A 12 -3.40 -6.92 2.29
CA LYS A 12 -4.20 -6.83 3.53
C LYS A 12 -3.63 -7.72 4.61
N GLU A 13 -3.33 -8.98 4.30
CA GLU A 13 -2.77 -9.93 5.25
C GLU A 13 -1.44 -9.44 5.83
N ALA A 14 -0.51 -8.98 4.98
CA ALA A 14 0.80 -8.51 5.43
C ALA A 14 0.72 -7.29 6.34
N ILE A 15 -0.24 -6.39 6.12
CA ILE A 15 -0.42 -5.17 6.91
C ILE A 15 -1.21 -5.46 8.19
N HIS A 16 -2.32 -6.19 8.08
CA HIS A 16 -3.20 -6.54 9.21
C HIS A 16 -2.56 -7.52 10.20
N ALA A 17 -1.51 -8.24 9.80
CA ALA A 17 -0.67 -9.01 10.71
C ALA A 17 0.03 -8.13 11.77
N PHE A 18 0.26 -6.84 11.50
CA PHE A 18 0.87 -5.90 12.44
C PHE A 18 -0.16 -4.95 13.06
N ASP A 19 -1.19 -4.55 12.31
CA ASP A 19 -2.29 -3.71 12.80
C ASP A 19 -3.60 -4.08 12.08
N PRO A 20 -4.50 -4.85 12.73
CA PRO A 20 -5.77 -5.27 12.14
C PRO A 20 -6.70 -4.11 11.74
N ASP A 21 -6.55 -2.94 12.37
CA ASP A 21 -7.39 -1.77 12.14
C ASP A 21 -6.78 -0.78 11.13
N ALA A 22 -5.59 -1.09 10.59
CA ALA A 22 -4.93 -0.25 9.61
C ALA A 22 -5.79 -0.06 8.36
N LYS A 23 -5.97 1.21 7.96
CA LYS A 23 -6.64 1.53 6.69
C LYS A 23 -5.61 1.58 5.58
N ILE A 24 -5.91 0.89 4.49
CA ILE A 24 -5.01 0.72 3.36
C ILE A 24 -5.65 1.39 2.15
N TYR A 25 -4.87 2.24 1.47
CA TYR A 25 -5.31 2.94 0.28
C TYR A 25 -4.28 2.73 -0.84
N LEU A 26 -4.76 2.35 -2.02
CA LEU A 26 -3.97 2.34 -3.24
C LEU A 26 -3.95 3.73 -3.85
N PHE A 27 -2.77 4.22 -4.22
CA PHE A 27 -2.63 5.45 -4.98
C PHE A 27 -1.68 5.27 -6.17
N GLY A 28 -1.39 6.37 -6.87
CA GLY A 28 -0.37 6.39 -7.92
C GLY A 28 -0.82 5.74 -9.22
N SER A 29 0.13 5.13 -9.95
CA SER A 29 -0.09 4.70 -11.33
C SER A 29 -1.07 3.53 -11.48
N ARG A 30 -1.33 2.77 -10.40
CA ARG A 30 -2.20 1.57 -10.39
C ARG A 30 -3.67 1.86 -10.09
N THR A 31 -4.04 3.11 -9.78
CA THR A 31 -5.45 3.54 -9.69
C THR A 31 -6.10 3.70 -11.07
N ASP A 32 -5.30 3.91 -12.12
CA ASP A 32 -5.73 4.13 -13.49
C ASP A 32 -5.36 2.94 -14.40
N ASP A 33 -6.37 2.34 -15.04
CA ASP A 33 -6.20 1.17 -15.90
C ASP A 33 -5.50 1.48 -17.23
N THR A 34 -5.35 2.75 -17.60
CA THR A 34 -4.77 3.20 -18.88
C THR A 34 -3.24 3.39 -18.85
N LYS A 35 -2.61 3.40 -17.67
CA LYS A 35 -1.15 3.63 -17.51
C LYS A 35 -0.32 2.34 -17.68
N LYS A 36 0.98 2.45 -18.02
CA LYS A 36 1.94 1.31 -18.17
C LYS A 36 2.96 1.29 -17.00
N GLY A 37 3.45 0.10 -16.59
CA GLY A 37 4.35 -0.09 -15.41
C GLY A 37 3.63 0.02 -14.05
N GLY A 38 4.18 -0.28 -12.86
CA GLY A 38 5.49 -0.85 -12.45
C GLY A 38 5.50 -1.16 -10.93
N ASP A 39 5.08 -0.19 -10.09
CA ASP A 39 5.11 -0.28 -8.61
C ASP A 39 3.70 -0.14 -7.98
N ILE A 40 3.45 -0.76 -6.82
CA ILE A 40 2.19 -0.63 -6.06
C ILE A 40 2.46 0.44 -5.01
N ASP A 41 1.81 1.58 -5.14
CA ASP A 41 1.90 2.66 -4.15
C ASP A 41 0.76 2.55 -3.14
N LEU A 42 1.08 2.32 -1.87
CA LEU A 42 0.14 2.18 -0.75
C LEU A 42 0.31 3.30 0.27
N LEU A 43 -0.80 3.89 0.67
CA LEU A 43 -0.89 4.78 1.82
C LEU A 43 -1.53 3.98 2.96
N ILE A 44 -0.83 3.89 4.09
CA ILE A 44 -1.30 3.19 5.28
C ILE A 44 -1.59 4.21 6.38
N GLU A 45 -2.81 4.20 6.89
CA GLU A 45 -3.21 4.92 8.10
C GLU A 45 -3.26 3.92 9.25
N SER A 46 -2.32 4.06 10.18
CA SER A 46 -2.16 3.19 11.35
C SER A 46 -1.52 3.99 12.49
N THR A 47 -1.89 3.64 13.73
CA THR A 47 -1.25 4.18 14.95
C THR A 47 -0.20 3.23 15.52
N VAL A 48 -0.07 2.02 14.96
CA VAL A 48 0.82 0.94 15.45
C VAL A 48 2.03 0.76 14.52
N ILE A 49 1.81 0.86 13.20
CA ILE A 49 2.85 0.61 12.20
C ILE A 49 3.82 1.79 12.15
N ASP A 50 5.09 1.49 12.37
CA ASP A 50 6.22 2.41 12.23
C ASP A 50 7.13 2.00 11.06
N PHE A 51 8.27 2.70 10.91
CA PHE A 51 9.23 2.41 9.85
C PHE A 51 9.83 0.99 9.92
N ALA A 52 10.02 0.42 11.11
CA ALA A 52 10.55 -0.93 11.25
C ALA A 52 9.52 -1.97 10.77
N HIS A 53 8.24 -1.74 11.03
CA HIS A 53 7.16 -2.54 10.49
C HIS A 53 7.07 -2.42 8.97
N ILE A 54 7.22 -1.21 8.39
CA ILE A 54 7.22 -1.03 6.92
C ILE A 54 8.27 -1.91 6.26
N ILE A 55 9.49 -1.96 6.80
CA ILE A 55 10.57 -2.79 6.23
C ILE A 55 10.12 -4.26 6.18
N LYS A 56 9.56 -4.78 7.29
CA LYS A 56 9.05 -6.16 7.36
C LYS A 56 7.90 -6.40 6.39
N ILE A 57 6.95 -5.47 6.30
CA ILE A 57 5.81 -5.56 5.38
C ILE A 57 6.32 -5.60 3.94
N LYS A 58 7.23 -4.69 3.55
CA LYS A 58 7.84 -4.67 2.21
C LYS A 58 8.55 -5.99 1.89
N THR A 59 9.30 -6.55 2.84
CA THR A 59 9.95 -7.85 2.66
C THR A 59 8.93 -8.97 2.45
N ASN A 60 7.88 -9.05 3.27
CA ASN A 60 6.83 -10.07 3.13
C ASN A 60 6.07 -9.95 1.81
N LEU A 61 5.79 -8.72 1.36
CA LEU A 61 5.15 -8.46 0.08
C LEU A 61 6.05 -8.80 -1.10
N PHE A 62 7.35 -8.51 -1.01
CA PHE A 62 8.31 -8.92 -2.04
C PHE A 62 8.39 -10.45 -2.16
N LEU A 63 8.42 -11.17 -1.03
CA LEU A 63 8.45 -12.63 -1.05
C LEU A 63 7.15 -13.27 -1.57
N SER A 64 6.00 -12.62 -1.38
CA SER A 64 4.69 -13.14 -1.81
C SER A 64 4.30 -12.71 -3.23
N LEU A 65 4.66 -11.49 -3.65
CA LEU A 65 4.29 -10.90 -4.93
C LEU A 65 5.41 -10.98 -5.99
N GLY A 66 6.61 -11.43 -5.61
CA GLY A 66 7.77 -11.58 -6.50
C GLY A 66 8.41 -10.24 -6.87
N ASP A 67 8.82 -10.08 -8.13
CA ASP A 67 9.49 -8.88 -8.67
C ASP A 67 8.63 -7.60 -8.67
N ARG A 68 7.49 -7.62 -7.99
CA ARG A 68 6.57 -6.49 -7.91
C ARG A 68 6.89 -5.65 -6.68
N THR A 69 7.52 -4.52 -6.93
CA THR A 69 7.87 -3.50 -5.94
C THR A 69 6.61 -2.84 -5.37
N VAL A 70 6.55 -2.79 -4.03
CA VAL A 70 5.49 -2.13 -3.26
C VAL A 70 6.10 -0.97 -2.47
N ASP A 71 5.65 0.24 -2.77
CA ASP A 71 5.99 1.43 -2.02
C ASP A 71 4.91 1.76 -1.00
N ILE A 72 5.35 2.03 0.23
CA ILE A 72 4.48 2.21 1.38
C ILE A 72 4.78 3.56 2.00
N VAL A 73 3.74 4.37 2.13
CA VAL A 73 3.76 5.68 2.79
C VAL A 73 2.85 5.60 4.02
N LEU A 74 3.37 5.98 5.19
CA LEU A 74 2.52 6.17 6.37
C LEU A 74 1.79 7.50 6.29
N LYS A 75 0.49 7.48 6.58
CA LYS A 75 -0.33 8.69 6.66
C LYS A 75 0.21 9.60 7.76
N LYS A 76 0.74 10.74 7.35
CA LYS A 76 1.17 11.85 8.21
C LYS A 76 0.48 13.10 7.75
N ASP A 77 0.31 14.05 8.67
CA ASP A 77 -0.29 15.36 8.40
C ASP A 77 0.64 16.22 7.53
N THR A 78 0.67 15.93 6.23
CA THR A 78 1.57 16.55 5.26
C THR A 78 0.79 16.93 4.00
N PRO A 79 1.17 18.01 3.29
CA PRO A 79 0.49 18.41 2.05
C PRO A 79 0.46 17.30 0.97
N PHE A 80 1.52 16.48 0.91
CA PHE A 80 1.62 15.34 0.00
C PHE A 80 0.54 14.28 0.25
N VAL A 81 0.33 13.89 1.51
CA VAL A 81 -0.70 12.92 1.89
C VAL A 81 -2.10 13.45 1.58
N HIS A 82 -2.36 14.74 1.83
CA HIS A 82 -3.65 15.35 1.48
C HIS A 82 -3.92 15.36 -0.02
N HIS A 83 -2.89 15.53 -0.84
CA HIS A 83 -3.02 15.48 -2.28
C HIS A 83 -3.35 14.05 -2.75
N ILE A 84 -2.60 13.06 -2.25
CA ILE A 84 -2.81 11.64 -2.58
C ILE A 84 -4.19 11.14 -2.15
N GLN A 85 -4.64 11.50 -0.95
CA GLN A 85 -5.92 11.01 -0.42
C GLN A 85 -7.13 11.34 -1.30
N LYS A 86 -7.05 12.40 -2.12
CA LYS A 86 -8.14 12.77 -3.03
C LYS A 86 -8.33 11.77 -4.17
N GLU A 87 -7.27 11.08 -4.56
CA GLU A 87 -7.25 10.16 -5.70
C GLU A 87 -7.02 8.70 -5.28
N ALA A 88 -6.82 8.45 -3.98
CA ALA A 88 -6.54 7.13 -3.45
C ALA A 88 -7.81 6.28 -3.33
N ILE A 89 -7.71 5.01 -3.71
CA ILE A 89 -8.79 4.01 -3.64
C ILE A 89 -8.58 3.18 -2.38
N LYS A 90 -9.60 3.11 -1.51
CA LYS A 90 -9.54 2.24 -0.33
C LYS A 90 -9.56 0.77 -0.76
N LEU A 91 -8.64 -0.03 -0.24
CA LEU A 91 -8.55 -1.47 -0.50
C LEU A 91 -9.44 -2.27 0.44
#